data_AF-E1X0X0-F1
#
_entry.id   AF-E1X0X0-F1
#
_cell.length_a   1.000
_cell.length_b   1.000
_cell.length_c   1.000
_cell.angle_alpha   90.00
_cell.angle_beta   90.00
_cell.angle_gamma   90.00
#
_symmetry.space_group_name_H-M   'P 1'
#
loop_
_entity.id
_entity.type
_entity.pdbx_description
1 polymer ?
#
loop_
_entity_poly.entity_id
_entity_poly.type
_entity_poly.pdbx_seq_one_letter_code
_entity_poly.pdbx_strand_id
1 'polypeptide(L)'
;MSKLFILLALSLTTLNTTWAKPNSRFIIGAKYPNTEAEGTRPVYSKAIAPDHNSFKGGYNDLLPFVTASPDQENAGSCLFMSSTGIVEWWHAKMNPQLTSSEDRDLSERYFMNLSKEGLDNDLNYWPTDMIYALNKRGKIYRNEDYRYTKGWYKKVNGKRVPALENEDGAYYGVPFSWISLYKNLDAPMVKLPKFEREIIFKDPAENRWNVTTAPKDIVSKIKRMIKKRNAPVLAIYNHVGFWHATMIVGFNDHASTEGCPFVGTYDERMNKRADEIVEEANLAQTQAQKKKLLRKAKNFRRRGKQVEDSYQANGGCSSKGVFYVRDSIYSDPDMPLYDYDLTNSGEETNLNAPVILREYEWAEQLINHAYQIYPL
;
A
#
# COMPACT_ATOMS: atom_id res chain seq x y z
N MET A 1 -55.78 -52.90 -0.16
CA MET A 1 -56.44 -51.82 0.61
C MET A 1 -55.44 -51.39 1.68
N SER A 2 -54.73 -50.27 1.47
CA SER A 2 -55.09 -48.92 2.00
C SER A 2 -54.91 -48.89 3.51
N LYS A 3 -54.16 -48.01 4.18
CA LYS A 3 -53.62 -46.65 3.93
C LYS A 3 -52.60 -46.39 5.07
N LEU A 4 -51.42 -45.81 4.84
CA LEU A 4 -51.12 -44.36 4.82
C LEU A 4 -51.13 -43.68 6.20
N PHE A 5 -49.94 -43.35 6.71
CA PHE A 5 -49.62 -42.21 7.61
C PHE A 5 -48.11 -41.93 7.47
N ILE A 6 -47.68 -41.16 6.47
CA ILE A 6 -47.34 -39.72 6.53
C ILE A 6 -46.30 -39.40 7.63
N LEU A 7 -45.02 -39.51 7.25
CA LEU A 7 -43.93 -38.76 7.87
C LEU A 7 -43.96 -37.33 7.31
N LEU A 8 -44.24 -36.36 8.17
CA LEU A 8 -44.03 -34.95 7.84
C LEU A 8 -42.56 -34.61 8.10
N ALA A 9 -41.72 -34.78 7.08
CA ALA A 9 -40.40 -34.18 7.06
C ALA A 9 -40.58 -32.68 6.78
N LEU A 10 -40.43 -31.85 7.82
CA LEU A 10 -40.26 -30.41 7.68
C LEU A 10 -38.93 -30.15 6.97
N SER A 11 -38.99 -30.09 5.64
CA SER A 11 -37.94 -29.48 4.83
C SER A 11 -37.92 -27.99 5.16
N LEU A 12 -37.12 -27.60 6.15
CA LEU A 12 -36.55 -26.26 6.19
C LEU A 12 -35.69 -26.13 4.94
N THR A 13 -36.28 -25.57 3.90
CA THR A 13 -35.57 -24.93 2.82
C THR A 13 -34.74 -23.81 3.44
N THR A 14 -33.52 -24.15 3.86
CA THR A 14 -32.47 -23.15 3.93
C THR A 14 -32.39 -22.55 2.54
N LEU A 15 -32.92 -21.33 2.43
CA LEU A 15 -32.57 -20.42 1.36
C LEU A 15 -31.06 -20.22 1.48
N ASN A 16 -30.33 -21.14 0.86
CA ASN A 16 -28.98 -20.93 0.40
C ASN A 16 -29.10 -19.77 -0.59
N THR A 17 -29.06 -18.56 -0.04
CA THR A 17 -28.57 -17.40 -0.78
C THR A 17 -27.10 -17.70 -1.03
N THR A 18 -26.87 -18.53 -2.05
CA THR A 18 -25.63 -18.53 -2.79
C THR A 18 -25.54 -17.13 -3.38
N TRP A 19 -25.02 -16.19 -2.58
CA TRP A 19 -24.22 -15.12 -3.10
C TRP A 19 -23.07 -15.81 -3.82
N ALA A 20 -23.30 -16.18 -5.07
CA ALA A 20 -22.25 -16.52 -6.00
C ALA A 20 -21.20 -15.42 -5.86
N LYS A 21 -20.01 -15.75 -5.34
CA LYS A 21 -18.88 -14.82 -5.20
C LYS A 21 -18.75 -14.09 -6.54
N PRO A 22 -19.10 -12.79 -6.64
CA PRO A 22 -18.95 -12.09 -7.90
C PRO A 22 -17.44 -11.91 -8.10
N ASN A 23 -16.84 -12.70 -9.00
CA ASN A 23 -15.43 -12.64 -9.43
C ASN A 23 -14.37 -12.83 -8.31
N SER A 24 -14.03 -14.08 -8.01
CA SER A 24 -12.92 -14.48 -7.10
C SER A 24 -11.50 -14.12 -7.58
N ARG A 25 -11.34 -13.25 -8.58
CA ARG A 25 -10.04 -12.84 -9.14
C ARG A 25 -9.56 -11.47 -8.69
N PHE A 26 -10.34 -10.74 -7.89
CA PHE A 26 -9.95 -9.41 -7.45
C PHE A 26 -9.97 -9.26 -5.94
N ILE A 27 -8.96 -8.56 -5.42
CA ILE A 27 -8.90 -8.08 -4.04
C ILE A 27 -9.24 -6.59 -4.07
N ILE A 28 -10.12 -6.15 -3.16
CA ILE A 28 -10.48 -4.74 -3.03
C ILE A 28 -9.57 -4.10 -2.00
N GLY A 29 -8.91 -3.02 -2.39
CA GLY A 29 -8.11 -2.23 -1.49
C GLY A 29 -8.66 -0.83 -1.31
N ALA A 30 -8.36 -0.22 -0.16
CA ALA A 30 -8.83 1.10 0.21
C ALA A 30 -7.67 2.05 0.50
N LYS A 31 -7.56 3.14 -0.28
CA LYS A 31 -6.62 4.22 0.03
C LYS A 31 -7.34 5.35 0.75
N TYR A 32 -7.03 5.52 2.03
CA TYR A 32 -7.60 6.58 2.84
C TYR A 32 -6.82 7.90 2.68
N PRO A 33 -7.50 9.05 2.78
CA PRO A 33 -6.83 10.34 2.89
C PRO A 33 -6.00 10.45 4.18
N ASN A 34 -4.78 10.95 4.06
CA ASN A 34 -3.91 11.20 5.22
C ASN A 34 -4.25 12.50 5.94
N THR A 35 -4.92 13.42 5.23
CA THR A 35 -5.37 14.72 5.73
C THR A 35 -6.69 15.09 5.08
N GLU A 36 -7.46 15.96 5.74
CA GLU A 36 -8.68 16.56 5.17
C GLU A 36 -8.41 17.27 3.83
N ALA A 37 -7.21 17.82 3.67
CA ALA A 37 -6.81 18.48 2.43
C ALA A 37 -6.70 17.49 1.25
N GLU A 38 -6.40 16.21 1.51
CA GLU A 38 -6.41 15.15 0.50
C GLU A 38 -7.85 14.66 0.25
N GLY A 39 -8.67 14.58 1.29
CA GLY A 39 -10.11 14.29 1.20
C GLY A 39 -10.69 13.75 2.50
N THR A 40 -11.95 13.35 2.47
CA THR A 40 -12.66 12.77 3.62
C THR A 40 -13.14 11.33 3.38
N ARG A 41 -13.07 10.85 2.14
CA ARG A 41 -13.52 9.50 1.75
C ARG A 41 -12.37 8.66 1.21
N PRO A 42 -12.33 7.35 1.50
CA PRO A 42 -11.37 6.44 0.89
C PRO A 42 -11.64 6.25 -0.61
N VAL A 43 -10.57 5.99 -1.35
CA VAL A 43 -10.66 5.51 -2.74
C VAL A 43 -10.50 4.01 -2.76
N TYR A 44 -11.51 3.33 -3.30
CA TYR A 44 -11.46 1.89 -3.50
C TYR A 44 -10.90 1.56 -4.88
N SER A 45 -10.08 0.51 -4.93
CA SER A 45 -9.49 0.01 -6.17
C SER A 45 -9.42 -1.51 -6.16
N LYS A 46 -9.43 -2.09 -7.35
CA LYS A 46 -9.25 -3.52 -7.55
C LYS A 46 -7.79 -3.83 -7.83
N ALA A 47 -7.27 -4.87 -7.19
CA ALA A 47 -6.05 -5.56 -7.58
C ALA A 47 -6.40 -6.97 -8.04
N ILE A 48 -5.55 -7.56 -8.89
CA ILE A 48 -5.73 -8.95 -9.33
C ILE A 48 -5.16 -9.86 -8.24
N ALA A 49 -5.98 -10.78 -7.74
CA ALA A 49 -5.54 -11.85 -6.84
C ALA A 49 -4.71 -12.86 -7.65
N PRO A 50 -3.51 -13.23 -7.19
CA PRO A 50 -2.73 -14.25 -7.88
C PRO A 50 -3.40 -15.62 -7.82
N ASP A 51 -3.27 -16.39 -8.90
CA ASP A 51 -3.63 -17.82 -8.96
C ASP A 51 -2.39 -18.68 -9.30
N HIS A 52 -2.55 -20.00 -9.33
CA HIS A 52 -1.46 -20.92 -9.66
C HIS A 52 -0.81 -20.65 -11.03
N ASN A 53 -1.56 -20.12 -11.99
CA ASN A 53 -1.05 -19.82 -13.33
C ASN A 53 -0.30 -18.49 -13.39
N SER A 54 -0.59 -17.57 -12.46
CA SER A 54 0.01 -16.25 -12.38
C SER A 54 1.54 -16.31 -12.20
N PHE A 55 2.04 -17.38 -11.59
CA PHE A 55 3.47 -17.59 -11.34
C PHE A 55 4.18 -18.43 -12.40
N LYS A 56 3.44 -19.13 -13.26
CA LYS A 56 4.03 -20.06 -14.23
C LYS A 56 4.83 -19.31 -15.29
N GLY A 57 6.13 -19.59 -15.37
CA GLY A 57 7.06 -18.93 -16.30
C GLY A 57 7.47 -17.51 -15.92
N GLY A 58 7.07 -17.04 -14.72
CA GLY A 58 7.48 -15.74 -14.18
C GLY A 58 8.85 -15.77 -13.48
N TYR A 59 9.34 -14.58 -13.14
CA TYR A 59 10.49 -14.40 -12.25
C TYR A 59 9.99 -14.41 -10.80
N ASN A 60 10.15 -15.55 -10.12
CA ASN A 60 9.56 -15.82 -8.80
C ASN A 60 10.59 -15.82 -7.65
N ASP A 61 11.87 -15.64 -7.95
CA ASP A 61 12.99 -15.89 -7.03
C ASP A 61 12.95 -15.06 -5.73
N LEU A 62 12.25 -13.91 -5.75
CA LEU A 62 12.13 -13.06 -4.56
C LEU A 62 10.93 -13.42 -3.67
N LEU A 63 9.92 -14.15 -4.19
CA LEU A 63 8.68 -14.45 -3.48
C LEU A 63 8.87 -15.19 -2.14
N PRO A 64 9.80 -16.16 -2.00
CA PRO A 64 9.96 -16.92 -0.74
C PRO A 64 10.35 -16.09 0.50
N PHE A 65 10.79 -14.85 0.30
CA PHE A 65 11.27 -13.96 1.35
C PHE A 65 10.30 -12.80 1.62
N VAL A 66 9.12 -12.78 1.01
CA VAL A 66 8.14 -11.71 1.18
C VAL A 66 7.33 -11.95 2.45
N THR A 67 7.39 -10.99 3.39
CA THR A 67 6.52 -10.93 4.58
C THR A 67 5.27 -10.10 4.25
N ALA A 68 4.09 -10.52 4.69
CA ALA A 68 2.86 -9.73 4.52
C ALA A 68 2.88 -8.50 5.45
N SER A 69 2.29 -7.38 5.02
CA SER A 69 2.16 -6.18 5.86
C SER A 69 0.79 -6.11 6.55
N PRO A 70 0.67 -5.43 7.71
CA PRO A 70 -0.62 -4.96 8.21
C PRO A 70 -1.24 -3.90 7.28
N ASP A 71 -2.55 -3.71 7.34
CA ASP A 71 -3.24 -2.65 6.59
C ASP A 71 -2.82 -1.29 7.14
N GLN A 72 -2.39 -0.40 6.24
CA GLN A 72 -1.96 0.92 6.66
C GLN A 72 -3.12 1.83 7.11
N GLU A 73 -4.35 1.50 6.70
CA GLU A 73 -5.56 2.32 6.79
C GLU A 73 -5.27 3.80 6.44
N ASN A 74 -5.53 4.74 7.36
CA ASN A 74 -5.36 6.18 7.19
C ASN A 74 -4.09 6.76 7.85
N ALA A 75 -3.10 5.93 8.22
CA ALA A 75 -1.87 6.45 8.81
C ALA A 75 -1.01 7.21 7.80
N GLY A 76 -1.09 6.90 6.51
CA GLY A 76 -0.17 7.45 5.52
C GLY A 76 1.26 6.89 5.64
N SER A 77 1.38 5.61 5.99
CA SER A 77 2.64 4.91 6.27
C SER A 77 3.18 4.11 5.07
N CYS A 78 2.52 4.09 3.91
CA CYS A 78 2.90 3.26 2.75
C CYS A 78 4.39 3.25 2.36
N LEU A 79 5.08 4.39 2.43
CA LEU A 79 6.53 4.43 2.14
C LEU A 79 7.33 3.63 3.16
N PHE A 80 6.99 3.73 4.43
CA PHE A 80 7.65 3.00 5.51
C PHE A 80 7.25 1.52 5.50
N MET A 81 5.99 1.20 5.19
CA MET A 81 5.55 -0.17 4.94
C MET A 81 6.38 -0.84 3.83
N SER A 82 6.53 -0.16 2.70
CA SER A 82 7.28 -0.69 1.56
C SER A 82 8.79 -0.74 1.82
N SER A 83 9.35 0.29 2.47
CA SER A 83 10.77 0.34 2.78
C SER A 83 11.16 -0.73 3.80
N THR A 84 10.35 -0.92 4.83
CA THR A 84 10.54 -1.99 5.83
C THR A 84 10.42 -3.35 5.17
N GLY A 85 9.42 -3.56 4.30
CA GLY A 85 9.31 -4.80 3.51
C GLY A 85 10.56 -5.17 2.72
N ILE A 86 11.31 -4.19 2.20
CA ILE A 86 12.60 -4.45 1.54
C ILE A 86 13.69 -4.84 2.54
N VAL A 87 13.70 -4.21 3.72
CA VAL A 87 14.64 -4.54 4.80
C VAL A 87 14.37 -5.94 5.33
N GLU A 88 13.11 -6.31 5.57
CA GLU A 88 12.66 -7.65 5.94
C GLU A 88 13.08 -8.68 4.90
N TRP A 89 12.86 -8.37 3.62
CA TRP A 89 13.23 -9.24 2.52
C TRP A 89 14.74 -9.54 2.50
N TRP A 90 15.58 -8.50 2.67
CA TRP A 90 17.02 -8.69 2.79
C TRP A 90 17.40 -9.43 4.07
N HIS A 91 16.75 -9.12 5.18
CA HIS A 91 16.96 -9.79 6.46
C HIS A 91 16.72 -11.29 6.33
N ALA A 92 15.60 -11.70 5.73
CA ALA A 92 15.27 -13.09 5.46
C ALA A 92 16.26 -13.75 4.49
N LYS A 93 16.63 -13.07 3.39
CA LYS A 93 17.57 -13.62 2.39
C LYS A 93 18.98 -13.83 2.94
N MET A 94 19.48 -12.92 3.77
CA MET A 94 20.84 -13.01 4.35
C MET A 94 20.89 -13.92 5.58
N ASN A 95 19.74 -14.29 6.14
CA ASN A 95 19.63 -15.12 7.33
C ASN A 95 18.71 -16.31 7.05
N PRO A 96 19.14 -17.29 6.24
CA PRO A 96 18.30 -18.42 5.81
C PRO A 96 17.82 -19.30 6.98
N GLN A 97 18.43 -19.19 8.15
CA GLN A 97 17.99 -19.83 9.39
C GLN A 97 16.67 -19.28 9.93
N LEU A 98 16.26 -18.07 9.53
CA LEU A 98 14.98 -17.48 9.94
C LEU A 98 13.88 -18.10 9.09
N THR A 99 13.13 -19.05 9.65
CA THR A 99 12.10 -19.78 8.91
C THR A 99 10.68 -19.27 9.17
N SER A 100 10.44 -18.62 10.32
CA SER A 100 9.14 -18.06 10.67
C SER A 100 8.93 -16.67 10.06
N SER A 101 7.67 -16.28 9.84
CA SER A 101 7.32 -14.92 9.42
C SER A 101 7.62 -13.91 10.52
N GLU A 102 7.40 -14.31 11.77
CA GLU A 102 7.52 -13.47 12.96
C GLU A 102 8.97 -13.06 13.20
N ASP A 103 9.92 -13.97 12.97
CA ASP A 103 11.36 -13.66 13.08
C ASP A 103 11.84 -12.67 12.01
N ARG A 104 11.10 -12.57 10.90
CA ARG A 104 11.44 -11.70 9.76
C ARG A 104 10.69 -10.37 9.81
N ASP A 105 9.66 -10.24 10.64
CA ASP A 105 8.75 -9.10 10.72
C ASP A 105 9.38 -7.95 11.53
N LEU A 106 9.67 -6.84 10.85
CA LEU A 106 10.41 -5.70 11.39
C LEU A 106 9.47 -4.51 11.57
N SER A 107 9.71 -3.69 12.60
CA SER A 107 8.80 -2.61 12.96
C SER A 107 8.81 -1.46 11.94
N GLU A 108 7.76 -1.37 11.10
CA GLU A 108 7.51 -0.19 10.27
C GLU A 108 7.35 1.05 11.14
N ARG A 109 6.69 0.90 12.29
CA ARG A 109 6.45 1.99 13.23
C ARG A 109 7.76 2.59 13.73
N TYR A 110 8.78 1.77 13.99
CA TYR A 110 10.10 2.27 14.35
C TYR A 110 10.68 3.11 13.22
N PHE A 111 10.67 2.58 11.99
CA PHE A 111 11.21 3.27 10.83
C PHE A 111 10.46 4.60 10.56
N MET A 112 9.13 4.62 10.64
CA MET A 112 8.31 5.84 10.57
C MET A 112 8.79 6.92 11.53
N ASN A 113 9.09 6.53 12.77
CA ASN A 113 9.42 7.44 13.83
C ASN A 113 10.90 7.87 13.88
N LEU A 114 11.76 7.37 12.98
CA LEU A 114 13.12 7.92 12.81
C LEU A 114 13.08 9.39 12.34
N SER A 115 12.05 9.76 11.55
CA SER A 115 11.82 11.16 11.14
C SER A 115 11.58 12.09 12.33
N LYS A 116 11.09 11.57 13.47
CA LYS A 116 10.86 12.37 14.69
C LYS A 116 12.14 12.69 15.45
N GLU A 117 13.23 12.02 15.11
CA GLU A 117 14.55 12.26 15.69
C GLU A 117 15.40 13.21 14.83
N GLY A 118 14.87 13.70 13.71
CA GLY A 118 15.61 14.53 12.77
C GLY A 118 16.69 13.76 12.00
N LEU A 119 16.60 12.44 11.95
CA LEU A 119 17.55 11.59 11.20
C LEU A 119 17.37 11.72 9.69
N ASP A 120 16.31 12.37 9.25
CA ASP A 120 15.98 12.70 7.86
C ASP A 120 16.26 14.17 7.48
N ASN A 121 16.77 14.99 8.40
CA ASN A 121 16.97 16.44 8.20
C ASN A 121 17.99 16.80 7.09
N ASP A 122 18.90 15.90 6.76
CA ASP A 122 19.97 16.08 5.76
C ASP A 122 19.72 15.26 4.49
N LEU A 123 18.54 14.65 4.34
CA LEU A 123 18.21 13.92 3.12
C LEU A 123 17.93 14.89 1.98
N ASN A 124 18.60 14.69 0.85
CA ASN A 124 18.40 15.51 -0.35
C ASN A 124 16.98 15.34 -0.91
N TYR A 125 16.49 14.11 -1.00
CA TYR A 125 15.14 13.80 -1.47
C TYR A 125 14.52 12.68 -0.64
N TRP A 126 13.88 13.06 0.47
CA TRP A 126 13.33 12.13 1.46
C TRP A 126 12.48 10.98 0.88
N PRO A 127 11.62 11.13 -0.17
CA PRO A 127 10.76 10.04 -0.63
C PRO A 127 11.52 8.80 -1.09
N THR A 128 12.77 8.97 -1.46
CA THR A 128 13.63 7.86 -1.88
C THR A 128 14.81 7.64 -0.94
N ASP A 129 15.19 8.65 -0.16
CA ASP A 129 16.42 8.64 0.65
C ASP A 129 16.20 8.15 2.09
N MET A 130 14.95 7.82 2.50
CA MET A 130 14.63 7.40 3.88
C MET A 130 15.49 6.24 4.40
N ILE A 131 16.00 5.36 3.55
CA ILE A 131 16.89 4.28 3.96
C ILE A 131 18.16 4.79 4.66
N TYR A 132 18.64 5.98 4.31
CA TYR A 132 19.81 6.57 4.95
C TYR A 132 19.55 7.03 6.38
N ALA A 133 18.30 7.37 6.73
CA ALA A 133 17.90 7.61 8.11
C ALA A 133 18.01 6.33 8.95
N LEU A 134 17.62 5.18 8.37
CA LEU A 134 17.79 3.87 9.01
C LEU A 134 19.25 3.49 9.18
N ASN A 135 20.11 3.75 8.17
CA ASN A 135 21.54 3.50 8.26
C ASN A 135 22.23 4.24 9.42
N LYS A 136 21.79 5.45 9.76
CA LYS A 136 22.35 6.20 10.90
C LYS A 136 22.15 5.48 12.23
N ARG A 137 21.06 4.72 12.36
CA ARG A 137 20.84 3.84 13.52
C ARG A 137 21.51 2.48 13.34
N GLY A 138 21.46 1.91 12.12
CA GLY A 138 22.04 0.61 11.79
C GLY A 138 21.34 -0.58 12.47
N LYS A 139 20.15 -0.35 13.04
CA LYS A 139 19.37 -1.33 13.78
C LYS A 139 17.88 -0.96 13.77
N ILE A 140 17.03 -1.94 13.95
CA ILE A 140 15.56 -1.83 13.95
C ILE A 140 14.95 -2.78 14.99
N TYR A 141 13.78 -2.45 15.54
CA TYR A 141 13.02 -3.38 16.39
C TYR A 141 12.29 -4.41 15.53
N ARG A 142 12.01 -5.59 16.09
CA ARG A 142 11.00 -6.48 15.51
C ARG A 142 9.62 -5.86 15.68
N ASN A 143 8.69 -6.23 14.81
CA ASN A 143 7.33 -5.70 14.89
C ASN A 143 6.67 -6.08 16.21
N GLU A 144 6.86 -7.30 16.73
CA GLU A 144 6.31 -7.70 18.03
C GLU A 144 6.74 -6.81 19.21
N ASP A 145 7.98 -6.29 19.16
CA ASP A 145 8.55 -5.44 20.22
C ASP A 145 8.07 -3.98 20.10
N TYR A 146 7.82 -3.49 18.88
CA TYR A 146 7.32 -2.13 18.63
C TYR A 146 6.28 -2.10 17.50
N ARG A 147 5.10 -2.62 17.79
CA ARG A 147 4.05 -2.91 16.79
C ARG A 147 3.57 -1.69 16.03
N TYR A 148 3.30 -1.86 14.74
CA TYR A 148 2.34 -1.02 14.05
C TYR A 148 0.98 -1.17 14.73
N THR A 149 0.40 -0.07 15.21
CA THR A 149 -0.62 -0.12 16.27
C THR A 149 -1.74 0.91 16.10
N LYS A 150 -2.91 0.59 16.65
CA LYS A 150 -3.99 1.54 16.93
C LYS A 150 -3.88 2.02 18.37
N GLY A 151 -4.46 3.19 18.62
CA GLY A 151 -4.52 3.75 19.95
C GLY A 151 -5.22 5.10 19.95
N TRP A 152 -5.54 5.57 21.14
CA TRP A 152 -6.17 6.86 21.36
C TRP A 152 -5.16 7.99 21.25
N TYR A 153 -5.41 8.93 20.35
CA TYR A 153 -4.59 10.12 20.17
C TYR A 153 -5.44 11.37 19.96
N LYS A 154 -4.87 12.53 20.27
CA LYS A 154 -5.42 13.83 19.92
C LYS A 154 -4.39 14.71 19.26
N LYS A 155 -4.82 15.84 18.69
CA LYS A 155 -3.92 16.85 18.12
C LYS A 155 -3.78 18.03 19.07
N VAL A 156 -2.56 18.27 19.55
CA VAL A 156 -2.19 19.47 20.32
C VAL A 156 -1.18 20.26 19.51
N ASN A 157 -1.50 21.50 19.15
CA ASN A 157 -0.66 22.37 18.31
C ASN A 157 -0.23 21.68 16.99
N GLY A 158 -1.15 20.95 16.35
CA GLY A 158 -0.90 20.21 15.11
C GLY A 158 -0.07 18.92 15.26
N LYS A 159 0.39 18.59 16.46
CA LYS A 159 1.14 17.36 16.76
C LYS A 159 0.24 16.31 17.37
N ARG A 160 0.42 15.05 16.97
CA ARG A 160 -0.26 13.91 17.58
C ARG A 160 0.38 13.60 18.92
N VAL A 161 -0.43 13.44 19.95
CA VAL A 161 -0.01 13.02 21.29
C VAL A 161 -0.96 11.92 21.79
N PRO A 162 -0.51 11.02 22.69
CA PRO A 162 -1.41 10.05 23.33
C PRO A 162 -2.57 10.75 24.02
N ALA A 163 -3.73 10.09 24.05
CA ALA A 163 -4.92 10.53 24.75
C ALA A 163 -5.60 9.33 25.43
N LEU A 164 -6.46 9.59 26.41
CA LEU A 164 -7.43 8.61 26.89
C LEU A 164 -8.67 8.61 25.99
N GLU A 165 -9.44 7.50 26.01
CA GLU A 165 -10.67 7.31 25.24
C GLU A 165 -11.68 8.46 25.40
N ASN A 166 -11.89 8.91 26.64
CA ASN A 166 -12.90 9.91 26.98
C ASN A 166 -12.34 11.35 27.02
N GLU A 167 -11.11 11.58 26.55
CA GLU A 167 -10.58 12.94 26.45
C GLU A 167 -11.21 13.71 25.29
N ASP A 168 -11.45 15.01 25.49
CA ASP A 168 -11.94 15.89 24.42
C ASP A 168 -10.98 15.91 23.23
N GLY A 169 -11.53 15.70 22.03
CA GLY A 169 -10.78 15.61 20.78
C GLY A 169 -9.93 14.34 20.62
N ALA A 170 -10.16 13.29 21.43
CA ALA A 170 -9.53 11.99 21.26
C ALA A 170 -10.14 11.22 20.06
N TYR A 171 -9.27 10.56 19.31
CA TYR A 171 -9.62 9.68 18.20
C TYR A 171 -8.84 8.36 18.34
N TYR A 172 -9.52 7.24 18.10
CA TYR A 172 -8.89 5.92 18.03
C TYR A 172 -8.47 5.60 16.59
N GLY A 173 -7.25 5.10 16.38
CA GLY A 173 -6.85 4.51 15.10
C GLY A 173 -5.35 4.46 14.84
N VAL A 174 -4.97 3.93 13.68
CA VAL A 174 -3.57 3.71 13.29
C VAL A 174 -2.69 4.97 13.18
N PRO A 175 -3.21 6.21 13.03
CA PRO A 175 -2.34 7.39 13.08
C PRO A 175 -1.64 7.57 14.43
N PHE A 176 -2.07 6.84 15.48
CA PHE A 176 -1.32 6.70 16.74
C PHE A 176 0.11 6.19 16.51
N SER A 177 0.36 5.37 15.48
CA SER A 177 1.69 4.87 15.13
C SER A 177 2.72 5.97 14.84
N TRP A 178 2.30 7.21 14.55
CA TRP A 178 3.19 8.37 14.40
C TRP A 178 3.70 8.98 15.71
N ILE A 179 3.31 8.41 16.86
CA ILE A 179 3.76 8.84 18.16
C ILE A 179 5.02 8.06 18.58
N SER A 180 6.09 8.83 18.77
CA SER A 180 7.36 8.55 19.42
C SER A 180 7.31 7.86 20.78
N LEU A 181 7.18 6.53 20.88
CA LEU A 181 7.11 5.83 22.19
C LEU A 181 8.27 4.86 22.47
N TYR A 182 9.19 4.62 21.53
CA TYR A 182 10.24 3.61 21.70
C TYR A 182 11.42 4.03 22.60
N LYS A 183 11.50 5.30 23.05
CA LYS A 183 12.64 5.78 23.85
C LYS A 183 12.77 5.06 25.21
N ASN A 184 11.66 4.52 25.71
CA ASN A 184 11.60 3.80 26.98
C ASN A 184 11.45 2.28 26.77
N LEU A 185 11.59 1.80 25.52
CA LEU A 185 11.47 0.39 25.20
C LEU A 185 12.79 -0.32 25.51
N ASP A 186 12.73 -1.31 26.39
CA ASP A 186 13.84 -2.24 26.66
C ASP A 186 13.57 -3.55 25.91
N ALA A 187 13.92 -3.55 24.62
CA ALA A 187 13.79 -4.72 23.75
C ALA A 187 15.04 -4.88 22.88
N PRO A 188 15.42 -6.11 22.50
CA PRO A 188 16.53 -6.32 21.60
C PRO A 188 16.23 -5.72 20.22
N MET A 189 17.24 -5.14 19.59
CA MET A 189 17.15 -4.64 18.22
C MET A 189 17.90 -5.57 17.27
N VAL A 190 17.34 -5.77 16.09
CA VAL A 190 17.97 -6.46 14.98
C VAL A 190 19.02 -5.54 14.35
N LYS A 191 20.27 -6.00 14.29
CA LYS A 191 21.35 -5.31 13.58
C LYS A 191 21.12 -5.43 12.08
N LEU A 192 21.24 -4.32 11.37
CA LEU A 192 21.08 -4.27 9.92
C LEU A 192 22.43 -4.05 9.22
N PRO A 193 22.61 -4.54 7.98
CA PRO A 193 23.70 -4.06 7.15
C PRO A 193 23.50 -2.58 6.83
N LYS A 194 24.56 -1.93 6.35
CA LYS A 194 24.42 -0.62 5.74
C LYS A 194 23.81 -0.81 4.35
N PHE A 195 22.79 -0.03 4.03
CA PHE A 195 22.13 -0.07 2.74
C PHE A 195 22.57 1.09 1.84
N GLU A 196 22.52 0.86 0.54
CA GLU A 196 22.57 1.90 -0.49
C GLU A 196 21.27 1.86 -1.31
N ARG A 197 20.97 2.96 -2.00
CA ARG A 197 19.89 2.98 -2.98
C ARG A 197 20.39 3.31 -4.38
N GLU A 198 19.75 2.71 -5.37
CA GLU A 198 19.96 3.03 -6.79
C GLU A 198 18.65 3.50 -7.41
N ILE A 199 18.63 4.73 -7.94
CA ILE A 199 17.50 5.26 -8.72
C ILE A 199 17.41 4.50 -10.03
N ILE A 200 16.24 3.92 -10.30
CA ILE A 200 15.88 3.43 -11.63
C ILE A 200 15.25 4.56 -12.42
N PHE A 201 14.33 5.28 -11.77
CA PHE A 201 13.63 6.42 -12.33
C PHE A 201 13.12 7.33 -11.20
N LYS A 202 13.14 8.64 -11.42
CA LYS A 202 12.53 9.66 -10.57
C LYS A 202 11.91 10.71 -11.49
N ASP A 203 10.68 11.14 -11.18
CA ASP A 203 10.02 12.24 -11.87
C ASP A 203 10.99 13.43 -11.95
N PRO A 204 11.30 13.95 -13.16
CA PRO A 204 12.18 15.10 -13.32
C PRO A 204 11.74 16.34 -12.53
N ALA A 205 10.43 16.48 -12.25
CA ALA A 205 9.89 17.56 -11.42
C ALA A 205 9.88 17.22 -9.92
N GLU A 206 10.41 16.06 -9.53
CA GLU A 206 10.46 15.54 -8.16
C GLU A 206 9.09 15.49 -7.47
N ASN A 207 8.03 15.28 -8.24
CA ASN A 207 6.66 15.39 -7.79
C ASN A 207 5.95 14.03 -7.75
N ARG A 208 5.89 13.44 -6.55
CA ARG A 208 5.19 12.17 -6.27
C ARG A 208 3.68 12.14 -6.58
N TRP A 209 3.09 13.27 -6.97
CA TRP A 209 1.68 13.35 -7.37
C TRP A 209 1.48 13.38 -8.89
N ASN A 210 2.57 13.37 -9.67
CA ASN A 210 2.48 13.31 -11.11
C ASN A 210 2.15 11.90 -11.60
N VAL A 211 1.61 11.86 -12.82
CA VAL A 211 1.23 10.67 -13.59
C VAL A 211 1.85 10.78 -14.98
N THR A 212 1.96 9.67 -15.70
CA THR A 212 2.48 9.60 -17.09
C THR A 212 3.90 10.19 -17.23
N THR A 213 4.69 10.12 -16.15
CA THR A 213 6.08 10.64 -16.13
C THR A 213 7.12 9.55 -16.35
N ALA A 214 6.76 8.29 -16.11
CA ALA A 214 7.65 7.16 -16.32
C ALA A 214 8.12 7.11 -17.79
N PRO A 215 9.39 6.76 -18.04
CA PRO A 215 9.86 6.55 -19.40
C PRO A 215 9.16 5.34 -20.01
N LYS A 216 9.00 5.34 -21.35
CA LYS A 216 8.31 4.25 -22.08
C LYS A 216 8.90 2.87 -21.83
N ASP A 217 10.19 2.78 -21.47
CA ASP A 217 10.89 1.53 -21.18
C ASP A 217 10.95 1.19 -19.68
N ILE A 218 10.14 1.83 -18.82
CA ILE A 218 10.17 1.66 -17.37
C ILE A 218 9.99 0.21 -16.94
N VAL A 219 9.10 -0.54 -17.61
CA VAL A 219 8.83 -1.95 -17.34
C VAL A 219 10.12 -2.77 -17.52
N SER A 220 10.80 -2.59 -18.65
CA SER A 220 12.07 -3.25 -18.95
C SER A 220 13.19 -2.85 -17.99
N LYS A 221 13.23 -1.56 -17.57
CA LYS A 221 14.18 -1.07 -16.57
C LYS A 221 13.96 -1.75 -15.21
N ILE A 222 12.73 -1.81 -14.71
CA ILE A 222 12.40 -2.48 -13.45
C ILE A 222 12.78 -3.97 -13.52
N LYS A 223 12.36 -4.69 -14.55
CA LYS A 223 12.70 -6.12 -14.73
C LYS A 223 14.20 -6.37 -14.75
N ARG A 224 14.95 -5.55 -15.49
CA ARG A 224 16.42 -5.65 -15.56
C ARG A 224 17.06 -5.44 -14.19
N MET A 225 16.57 -4.47 -13.41
CA MET A 225 17.12 -4.19 -12.07
C MET A 225 16.79 -5.29 -11.07
N ILE A 226 15.56 -5.85 -11.13
CA ILE A 226 15.18 -7.05 -10.36
C ILE A 226 16.15 -8.19 -10.66
N LYS A 227 16.39 -8.51 -11.94
CA LYS A 227 17.34 -9.57 -12.35
C LYS A 227 18.79 -9.26 -11.96
N LYS A 228 19.25 -8.03 -12.21
CA LYS A 228 20.65 -7.59 -11.99
C LYS A 228 21.06 -7.75 -10.53
N ARG A 229 20.21 -7.32 -9.60
CA ARG A 229 20.52 -7.34 -8.17
C ARG A 229 19.86 -8.49 -7.41
N ASN A 230 18.99 -9.24 -8.08
CA ASN A 230 18.13 -10.24 -7.46
C ASN A 230 17.49 -9.66 -6.17
N ALA A 231 16.81 -8.53 -6.30
CA ALA A 231 16.31 -7.71 -5.20
C ALA A 231 15.01 -6.96 -5.56
N PRO A 232 14.13 -6.65 -4.59
CA PRO A 232 12.90 -5.92 -4.84
C PRO A 232 13.13 -4.49 -5.34
N VAL A 233 12.11 -3.91 -5.99
CA VAL A 233 12.07 -2.51 -6.41
C VAL A 233 10.97 -1.78 -5.65
N LEU A 234 11.27 -0.61 -5.07
CA LEU A 234 10.27 0.26 -4.48
C LEU A 234 9.63 1.14 -5.56
N ALA A 235 8.33 0.91 -5.77
CA ALA A 235 7.34 1.68 -6.51
C ALA A 235 6.86 2.96 -5.81
N ILE A 236 6.91 4.17 -6.38
CA ILE A 236 6.02 5.28 -5.97
C ILE A 236 5.16 5.69 -7.16
N TYR A 237 3.85 5.82 -6.93
CA TYR A 237 2.88 6.11 -7.98
C TYR A 237 1.70 6.95 -7.48
N ASN A 238 0.92 7.51 -8.41
CA ASN A 238 -0.33 8.18 -8.08
C ASN A 238 -1.52 7.20 -8.08
N HIS A 239 -2.11 7.01 -6.91
CA HIS A 239 -3.31 6.24 -6.66
C HIS A 239 -4.53 7.18 -6.60
N VAL A 240 -5.03 7.60 -7.76
CA VAL A 240 -6.25 8.42 -7.88
C VAL A 240 -6.18 9.68 -7.01
N GLY A 241 -5.13 10.47 -7.21
CA GLY A 241 -4.91 11.71 -6.49
C GLY A 241 -4.27 11.57 -5.11
N PHE A 242 -3.97 10.35 -4.66
CA PHE A 242 -3.08 10.04 -3.52
C PHE A 242 -1.73 9.57 -4.04
N TRP A 243 -0.60 9.94 -3.42
CA TRP A 243 0.63 9.20 -3.69
C TRP A 243 0.64 7.93 -2.86
N HIS A 244 1.23 6.87 -3.41
CA HIS A 244 1.33 5.58 -2.74
C HIS A 244 2.67 4.93 -3.08
N ALA A 245 3.15 4.09 -2.17
CA ALA A 245 4.41 3.37 -2.32
C ALA A 245 4.18 1.88 -2.10
N THR A 246 4.81 1.05 -2.94
CA THR A 246 4.69 -0.41 -2.94
C THR A 246 6.02 -1.08 -3.27
N MET A 247 6.12 -2.39 -3.04
CA MET A 247 7.32 -3.18 -3.32
C MET A 247 7.06 -4.19 -4.45
N ILE A 248 7.78 -4.08 -5.55
CA ILE A 248 7.75 -5.03 -6.68
C ILE A 248 8.77 -6.14 -6.40
N VAL A 249 8.29 -7.40 -6.43
CA VAL A 249 9.05 -8.60 -6.03
C VAL A 249 9.15 -9.64 -7.14
N GLY A 250 8.71 -9.32 -8.35
CA GLY A 250 8.83 -10.22 -9.49
C GLY A 250 7.89 -9.80 -10.60
N PHE A 251 7.81 -10.61 -11.65
CA PHE A 251 7.00 -10.31 -12.82
C PHE A 251 6.72 -11.56 -13.66
N ASN A 252 5.69 -11.51 -14.50
CA ASN A 252 5.39 -12.52 -15.50
C ASN A 252 4.83 -11.88 -16.76
N ASP A 253 5.50 -12.10 -17.89
CA ASP A 253 5.15 -11.54 -19.21
C ASP A 253 3.93 -12.21 -19.86
N HIS A 254 3.43 -13.29 -19.27
CA HIS A 254 2.36 -14.12 -19.82
C HIS A 254 1.13 -14.19 -18.93
N ALA A 255 1.20 -13.67 -17.70
CA ALA A 255 0.06 -13.61 -16.81
C ALA A 255 -1.05 -12.71 -17.37
N SER A 256 -2.30 -13.07 -17.08
CA SER A 256 -3.47 -12.28 -17.43
C SER A 256 -3.42 -10.92 -16.75
N THR A 257 -3.70 -9.86 -17.50
CA THR A 257 -3.89 -8.50 -16.97
C THR A 257 -5.33 -8.26 -16.52
N GLU A 258 -6.24 -9.23 -16.70
CA GLU A 258 -7.68 -9.12 -16.37
C GLU A 258 -8.33 -7.83 -16.91
N GLY A 259 -7.87 -7.37 -18.08
CA GLY A 259 -8.36 -6.13 -18.71
C GLY A 259 -7.85 -4.83 -18.05
N CYS A 260 -6.72 -4.89 -17.34
CA CYS A 260 -6.06 -3.73 -16.70
C CYS A 260 -7.00 -2.95 -15.77
N PRO A 261 -7.57 -3.59 -14.74
CA PRO A 261 -8.63 -3.00 -13.91
C PRO A 261 -8.17 -1.81 -13.08
N PHE A 262 -6.86 -1.63 -12.89
CA PHE A 262 -6.32 -0.53 -12.13
C PHE A 262 -6.23 0.75 -12.97
N VAL A 263 -5.63 0.64 -14.17
CA VAL A 263 -5.44 1.78 -15.08
C VAL A 263 -6.68 2.08 -15.91
N GLY A 264 -7.38 1.06 -16.42
CA GLY A 264 -8.51 1.23 -17.33
C GLY A 264 -9.74 1.90 -16.72
N THR A 265 -9.79 2.07 -15.40
CA THR A 265 -10.86 2.81 -14.69
C THR A 265 -10.33 4.07 -13.99
N TYR A 266 -9.09 4.47 -14.29
CA TYR A 266 -8.44 5.58 -13.58
C TYR A 266 -9.13 6.92 -13.83
N ASP A 267 -9.47 7.24 -15.09
CA ASP A 267 -10.18 8.48 -15.41
C ASP A 267 -11.57 8.55 -14.78
N GLU A 268 -12.34 7.45 -14.84
CA GLU A 268 -13.64 7.35 -14.17
C GLU A 268 -13.52 7.67 -12.67
N ARG A 269 -12.56 7.05 -11.98
CA ARG A 269 -12.33 7.28 -10.54
C ARG A 269 -11.86 8.71 -10.26
N MET A 270 -11.01 9.28 -11.09
CA MET A 270 -10.56 10.68 -10.96
C MET A 270 -11.70 11.67 -11.18
N ASN A 271 -12.58 11.41 -12.15
CA ASN A 271 -13.77 12.22 -12.41
C ASN A 271 -14.79 12.11 -11.28
N LYS A 272 -15.06 10.91 -10.78
CA LYS A 272 -15.90 10.69 -9.60
C LYS A 272 -15.38 11.47 -8.38
N ARG A 273 -14.07 11.41 -8.12
CA ARG A 273 -13.48 12.20 -7.03
C ARG A 273 -13.56 13.71 -7.29
N ALA A 274 -13.45 14.14 -8.54
CA ALA A 274 -13.67 15.54 -8.90
C ALA A 274 -15.11 15.99 -8.64
N ASP A 275 -16.11 15.15 -8.92
CA ASP A 275 -17.53 15.42 -8.62
C ASP A 275 -17.76 15.60 -7.12
N GLU A 276 -17.24 14.69 -6.29
CA GLU A 276 -17.31 14.82 -4.83
C GLU A 276 -16.66 16.12 -4.34
N ILE A 277 -15.52 16.53 -4.92
CA ILE A 277 -14.85 17.78 -4.55
C ILE A 277 -15.68 19.00 -4.99
N VAL A 278 -16.46 18.91 -6.07
CA VAL A 278 -17.40 19.97 -6.47
C VAL A 278 -18.56 20.07 -5.47
N GLU A 279 -19.08 18.95 -4.99
CA GLU A 279 -20.07 18.92 -3.90
C GLU A 279 -19.51 19.56 -2.62
N GLU A 280 -18.30 19.16 -2.20
CA GLU A 280 -17.57 19.78 -1.08
C GLU A 280 -17.41 21.30 -1.30
N ALA A 281 -17.13 21.74 -2.54
CA ALA A 281 -16.98 23.16 -2.87
C ALA A 281 -18.29 23.96 -2.75
N ASN A 282 -19.44 23.32 -2.99
CA ASN A 282 -20.74 23.95 -2.86
C ASN A 282 -21.15 24.15 -1.40
N LEU A 283 -20.62 23.32 -0.49
CA LEU A 283 -20.82 23.41 0.96
C LEU A 283 -19.78 24.31 1.66
N ALA A 284 -18.78 24.81 0.94
CA ALA A 284 -17.70 25.60 1.51
C ALA A 284 -18.21 26.94 2.07
N GLN A 285 -17.80 27.28 3.29
CA GLN A 285 -18.23 28.49 4.00
C GLN A 285 -17.62 29.78 3.43
N THR A 286 -16.51 29.68 2.69
CA THR A 286 -15.80 30.85 2.15
C THR A 286 -15.55 30.73 0.66
N GLN A 287 -15.56 31.86 -0.05
CA GLN A 287 -15.27 31.92 -1.48
C GLN A 287 -13.85 31.46 -1.81
N ALA A 288 -12.89 31.71 -0.91
CA ALA A 288 -11.51 31.23 -1.06
C ALA A 288 -11.43 29.70 -1.01
N GLN A 289 -12.11 29.07 -0.05
CA GLN A 289 -12.20 27.61 0.06
C GLN A 289 -12.90 27.01 -1.17
N LYS A 290 -14.03 27.58 -1.60
CA LYS A 290 -14.74 27.17 -2.82
C LYS A 290 -13.83 27.21 -4.04
N LYS A 291 -13.12 28.32 -4.28
CA LYS A 291 -12.18 28.44 -5.42
C LYS A 291 -11.04 27.43 -5.34
N LYS A 292 -10.51 27.15 -4.14
CA LYS A 292 -9.46 26.13 -3.93
C LYS A 292 -9.96 24.73 -4.30
N LEU A 293 -11.16 24.35 -3.84
CA LEU A 293 -11.76 23.05 -4.13
C LEU A 293 -12.10 22.89 -5.62
N LEU A 294 -12.68 23.91 -6.27
CA LEU A 294 -12.95 23.87 -7.71
C LEU A 294 -11.67 23.72 -8.54
N ARG A 295 -10.58 24.39 -8.15
CA ARG A 295 -9.26 24.19 -8.79
C ARG A 295 -8.74 22.76 -8.57
N LYS A 296 -8.95 22.19 -7.38
CA LYS A 296 -8.59 20.80 -7.08
C LYS A 296 -9.38 19.84 -7.96
N ALA A 297 -10.70 19.98 -8.07
CA ALA A 297 -11.55 19.17 -8.95
C ALA A 297 -11.08 19.25 -10.42
N LYS A 298 -10.80 20.45 -10.94
CA LYS A 298 -10.24 20.64 -12.29
C LYS A 298 -8.93 19.88 -12.48
N ASN A 299 -8.04 19.90 -11.49
CA ASN A 299 -6.78 19.16 -11.54
C ASN A 299 -6.98 17.64 -11.54
N PHE A 300 -7.97 17.13 -10.80
CA PHE A 300 -8.34 15.72 -10.83
C PHE A 300 -8.80 15.30 -12.24
N ARG A 301 -9.75 16.01 -12.83
CA ARG A 301 -10.21 15.74 -14.21
C ARG A 301 -9.07 15.79 -15.22
N ARG A 302 -8.22 16.82 -15.13
CA ARG A 302 -7.05 16.96 -16.01
C ARG A 302 -6.12 15.75 -15.94
N ARG A 303 -5.85 15.24 -14.73
CA ARG A 303 -4.99 14.07 -14.52
C ARG A 303 -5.66 12.76 -14.96
N GLY A 304 -6.96 12.59 -14.72
CA GLY A 304 -7.73 11.47 -15.24
C GLY A 304 -7.64 11.39 -16.75
N LYS A 305 -7.98 12.49 -17.44
CA LYS A 305 -7.84 12.63 -18.89
C LYS A 305 -6.42 12.42 -19.39
N GLN A 306 -5.42 12.95 -18.68
CA GLN A 306 -4.01 12.76 -19.04
C GLN A 306 -3.61 11.27 -19.05
N VAL A 307 -4.06 10.50 -18.06
CA VAL A 307 -3.82 9.05 -18.02
C VAL A 307 -4.60 8.34 -19.11
N GLU A 308 -5.87 8.67 -19.30
CA GLU A 308 -6.69 8.06 -20.35
C GLU A 308 -6.11 8.28 -21.74
N ASP A 309 -5.79 9.54 -22.08
CA ASP A 309 -5.20 9.89 -23.38
C ASP A 309 -3.87 9.13 -23.62
N SER A 310 -3.01 9.02 -22.59
CA SER A 310 -1.75 8.29 -22.69
C SER A 310 -1.95 6.77 -22.78
N TYR A 311 -2.90 6.23 -22.03
CA TYR A 311 -3.24 4.81 -22.02
C TYR A 311 -3.76 4.37 -23.39
N GLN A 312 -4.69 5.13 -23.97
CA GLN A 312 -5.21 4.88 -25.32
C GLN A 312 -4.14 5.07 -26.40
N ALA A 313 -3.29 6.09 -26.29
CA ALA A 313 -2.18 6.30 -27.24
C ALA A 313 -1.17 5.14 -27.26
N ASN A 314 -1.07 4.39 -26.16
CA ASN A 314 -0.24 3.19 -26.04
C ASN A 314 -0.99 1.89 -26.39
N GLY A 315 -2.19 1.98 -26.96
CA GLY A 315 -2.99 0.83 -27.38
C GLY A 315 -3.90 0.25 -26.29
N GLY A 316 -4.10 0.96 -25.17
CA GLY A 316 -4.90 0.49 -24.03
C GLY A 316 -4.22 -0.66 -23.29
N CYS A 317 -5.00 -1.65 -22.84
CA CYS A 317 -4.51 -2.87 -22.19
C CYS A 317 -3.92 -3.84 -23.22
N SER A 318 -2.87 -3.41 -23.92
CA SER A 318 -2.27 -4.16 -25.02
C SER A 318 -1.04 -4.96 -24.59
N SER A 319 -0.38 -4.56 -23.49
CA SER A 319 0.76 -5.29 -22.95
C SER A 319 0.27 -6.51 -22.19
N LYS A 320 0.91 -7.65 -22.43
CA LYS A 320 0.73 -8.83 -21.59
C LYS A 320 1.69 -8.75 -20.41
N GLY A 321 1.20 -9.18 -19.27
CA GLY A 321 2.01 -9.43 -18.10
C GLY A 321 1.81 -8.45 -16.96
N VAL A 322 2.35 -8.86 -15.82
CA VAL A 322 2.12 -8.25 -14.53
C VAL A 322 3.40 -8.22 -13.71
N PHE A 323 3.48 -7.25 -12.81
CA PHE A 323 4.38 -7.27 -11.67
C PHE A 323 3.70 -7.98 -10.48
N TYR A 324 4.50 -8.70 -9.69
CA TYR A 324 4.11 -9.14 -8.35
C TYR A 324 4.43 -8.04 -7.37
N VAL A 325 3.44 -7.60 -6.60
CA VAL A 325 3.56 -6.40 -5.76
C VAL A 325 3.10 -6.72 -4.35
N ARG A 326 3.96 -6.52 -3.34
CA ARG A 326 3.55 -6.39 -1.94
C ARG A 326 3.02 -4.98 -1.74
N ASP A 327 1.79 -4.88 -1.29
CA ASP A 327 1.03 -3.64 -1.16
C ASP A 327 0.31 -3.63 0.20
N SER A 328 0.17 -2.45 0.81
CA SER A 328 -0.27 -2.29 2.20
C SER A 328 -1.70 -1.70 2.31
N ILE A 329 -2.54 -1.94 1.30
CA ILE A 329 -3.96 -1.51 1.27
C ILE A 329 -4.92 -2.61 0.79
N TYR A 330 -4.45 -3.82 0.53
CA TYR A 330 -5.23 -4.96 0.03
C TYR A 330 -5.29 -6.07 1.07
N SER A 331 -5.97 -5.79 2.18
CA SER A 331 -6.33 -6.78 3.20
C SER A 331 -7.01 -7.99 2.55
N ASP A 332 -6.56 -9.19 2.90
CA ASP A 332 -7.02 -10.43 2.29
C ASP A 332 -7.70 -11.31 3.36
N PRO A 333 -8.99 -11.66 3.21
CA PRO A 333 -9.70 -12.50 4.17
C PRO A 333 -9.05 -13.87 4.44
N ASP A 334 -8.23 -14.38 3.51
CA ASP A 334 -7.54 -15.66 3.66
C ASP A 334 -6.23 -15.54 4.48
N MET A 335 -5.83 -14.32 4.86
CA MET A 335 -4.64 -14.05 5.67
C MET A 335 -4.98 -14.00 7.18
N PRO A 336 -4.00 -14.24 8.08
CA PRO A 336 -4.22 -14.12 9.51
C PRO A 336 -4.68 -12.72 9.93
N LEU A 337 -5.45 -12.65 11.02
CA LEU A 337 -5.78 -11.38 11.67
C LEU A 337 -4.51 -10.75 12.27
N TYR A 338 -4.38 -9.44 12.09
CA TYR A 338 -3.37 -8.63 12.74
C TYR A 338 -4.01 -7.84 13.87
N ASP A 339 -3.53 -8.09 15.08
CA ASP A 339 -3.92 -7.36 16.29
C ASP A 339 -3.09 -6.07 16.40
N TYR A 340 -3.72 -4.93 16.13
CA TYR A 340 -3.09 -3.61 16.23
C TYR A 340 -3.06 -3.09 17.66
N ASP A 341 -3.99 -3.53 18.53
CA ASP A 341 -4.07 -3.12 19.93
C ASP A 341 -4.40 -4.32 20.81
N LEU A 342 -3.35 -4.90 21.41
CA LEU A 342 -3.44 -6.08 22.29
C LEU A 342 -4.36 -5.88 23.51
N THR A 343 -4.81 -4.64 23.77
CA THR A 343 -5.73 -4.30 24.87
C THR A 343 -7.17 -4.12 24.42
N ASN A 344 -7.46 -4.16 23.12
CA ASN A 344 -8.76 -3.87 22.55
C ASN A 344 -9.14 -4.85 21.43
N SER A 345 -10.06 -5.77 21.73
CA SER A 345 -10.54 -6.77 20.78
C SER A 345 -11.62 -6.24 19.84
N GLY A 346 -11.70 -6.78 18.62
CA GLY A 346 -12.71 -6.47 17.61
C GLY A 346 -12.29 -5.38 16.63
N GLU A 347 -11.08 -4.84 16.77
CA GLU A 347 -10.49 -3.86 15.86
C GLU A 347 -9.62 -4.49 14.78
N GLU A 348 -9.25 -5.76 14.96
CA GLU A 348 -8.29 -6.50 14.15
C GLU A 348 -8.76 -6.59 12.70
N THR A 349 -7.81 -6.52 11.78
CA THR A 349 -8.06 -6.74 10.35
C THR A 349 -7.08 -7.75 9.81
N ASN A 350 -7.46 -8.49 8.75
CA ASN A 350 -6.55 -9.43 8.12
C ASN A 350 -5.30 -8.70 7.60
N LEU A 351 -4.16 -9.36 7.64
CA LEU A 351 -2.97 -8.91 6.92
C LEU A 351 -3.29 -8.74 5.42
N ASN A 352 -2.48 -7.93 4.75
CA ASN A 352 -2.58 -7.80 3.29
C ASN A 352 -2.18 -9.11 2.61
N ALA A 353 -2.70 -9.32 1.40
CA ALA A 353 -2.18 -10.36 0.51
C ALA A 353 -0.65 -10.23 0.40
N PRO A 354 0.13 -11.33 0.54
CA PRO A 354 1.59 -11.28 0.47
C PRO A 354 2.06 -10.64 -0.84
N VAL A 355 1.37 -10.94 -1.93
CA VAL A 355 1.49 -10.26 -3.21
C VAL A 355 0.14 -10.15 -3.92
N ILE A 356 -0.03 -9.06 -4.64
CA ILE A 356 -1.06 -8.86 -5.66
C ILE A 356 -0.41 -8.76 -7.05
N LEU A 357 -1.20 -8.84 -8.12
CA LEU A 357 -0.71 -8.57 -9.47
C LEU A 357 -1.07 -7.15 -9.92
N ARG A 358 -0.11 -6.48 -10.56
CA ARG A 358 -0.28 -5.18 -11.23
C ARG A 358 0.10 -5.29 -12.68
N GLU A 359 -0.78 -4.89 -13.59
CA GLU A 359 -0.50 -4.79 -15.01
C GLU A 359 0.73 -3.90 -15.30
N TYR A 360 1.46 -4.16 -16.38
CA TYR A 360 2.60 -3.32 -16.77
C TYR A 360 2.19 -1.89 -17.10
N GLU A 361 0.97 -1.68 -17.58
CA GLU A 361 0.38 -0.37 -17.81
C GLU A 361 0.31 0.46 -16.52
N TRP A 362 0.14 -0.15 -15.34
CA TRP A 362 0.20 0.58 -14.07
C TRP A 362 1.58 1.22 -13.89
N ALA A 363 2.64 0.51 -14.24
CA ALA A 363 3.99 1.02 -14.15
C ALA A 363 4.24 2.16 -15.16
N GLU A 364 3.76 2.02 -16.38
CA GLU A 364 3.94 3.02 -17.44
C GLU A 364 3.13 4.29 -17.19
N GLN A 365 1.88 4.14 -16.73
CA GLN A 365 0.96 5.27 -16.62
C GLN A 365 1.06 5.99 -15.28
N LEU A 366 1.37 5.29 -14.17
CA LEU A 366 1.15 5.84 -12.83
C LEU A 366 2.41 5.95 -11.98
N ILE A 367 3.45 5.15 -12.22
CA ILE A 367 4.72 5.28 -11.48
C ILE A 367 5.35 6.62 -11.79
N ASN A 368 5.82 7.29 -10.74
CA ASN A 368 6.60 8.51 -10.82
C ASN A 368 8.00 8.36 -10.16
N HIS A 369 8.22 7.33 -9.33
CA HIS A 369 9.56 6.98 -8.87
C HIS A 369 9.72 5.46 -8.80
N ALA A 370 10.90 4.96 -9.13
CA ALA A 370 11.30 3.58 -8.94
C ALA A 370 12.77 3.52 -8.51
N TYR A 371 13.06 2.76 -7.47
CA TYR A 371 14.43 2.60 -6.96
C TYR A 371 14.62 1.26 -6.26
N GLN A 372 15.86 0.80 -6.15
CA GLN A 372 16.21 -0.37 -5.33
C GLN A 372 16.95 0.08 -4.08
N ILE A 373 16.79 -0.71 -3.02
CA ILE A 373 17.59 -0.66 -1.81
C ILE A 373 18.34 -1.99 -1.71
N TYR A 374 19.65 -1.96 -1.44
CA TYR A 374 20.49 -3.15 -1.35
C TYR A 374 21.62 -2.96 -0.32
N PRO A 375 22.10 -4.03 0.33
CA PRO A 375 23.20 -3.94 1.28
C PRO A 375 24.52 -3.62 0.56
N LEU A 376 25.39 -2.86 1.24
CA LEU A 376 26.77 -2.54 0.83
C LEU A 376 27.75 -3.68 1.12
#